data_AF-A0A7Z9YB85-F1
#
_entry.id   AF-A0A7Z9YB85-F1
#
_cell.length_a   1.000
_cell.length_b   1.000
_cell.length_c   1.000
_cell.angle_alpha   90.00
_cell.angle_beta   90.00
_cell.angle_gamma   90.00
#
_symmetry.space_group_name_H-M   'P 1'
#
loop_
_entity.id
_entity.type
_entity.pdbx_description
1 polymer ?
#
loop_
_entity_poly.entity_id
_entity_poly.type
_entity_poly.pdbx_seq_one_letter_code
_entity_poly.pdbx_strand_id
1 'polypeptide(L)'
;MGELTRRGLNFTDLNETLKLLEERGVELSIEELRQVIDPRYAVQINRSLGGTSPKEVIRMTDLLLSRLRDHEFSVKSRGDAIQEAKERTDRIVQHVLDGGDVEEIIAQLKGER
;
A
#
# COMPACT_ATOMS: atom_id res chain seq x y z
N MET A 1 -32.75 11.28 -2.56
CA MET A 1 -32.75 11.33 -4.04
C MET A 1 -32.58 12.77 -4.48
N GLY A 2 -31.59 13.06 -5.33
CA GLY A 2 -31.30 14.41 -5.81
C GLY A 2 -32.36 14.96 -6.77
N GLU A 3 -32.37 16.27 -6.97
CA GLU A 3 -33.37 17.00 -7.77
C GLU A 3 -33.35 16.63 -9.26
N LEU A 4 -32.16 16.48 -9.85
CA LEU A 4 -31.98 15.95 -11.21
C LEU A 4 -32.59 14.56 -11.36
N THR A 5 -32.30 13.66 -10.41
CA THR A 5 -32.79 12.27 -10.44
C THR A 5 -34.32 12.21 -10.38
N ARG A 6 -34.98 13.08 -9.61
CA ARG A 6 -36.45 13.18 -9.58
C ARG A 6 -37.06 13.59 -10.92
N ARG A 7 -36.28 14.27 -11.77
CA ARG A 7 -36.65 14.71 -13.11
C ARG A 7 -36.22 13.73 -14.20
N GLY A 8 -35.63 12.59 -13.85
CA GLY A 8 -35.08 11.62 -14.81
C GLY A 8 -33.78 12.09 -15.48
N LEU A 9 -33.14 13.12 -14.94
CA LEU A 9 -31.91 13.74 -15.44
C LEU A 9 -30.70 13.30 -14.62
N ASN A 10 -29.52 13.57 -15.15
CA ASN A 10 -28.23 13.34 -14.47
C ASN A 10 -27.25 14.51 -14.73
N PHE A 11 -26.04 14.45 -14.18
CA PHE A 11 -25.06 15.56 -14.28
C PHE A 11 -24.54 15.83 -15.70
N THR A 12 -24.75 14.91 -16.66
CA THR A 12 -24.47 15.17 -18.08
C THR A 12 -25.49 16.10 -18.73
N ASP A 13 -26.65 16.32 -18.10
CA ASP A 13 -27.65 17.31 -18.51
C ASP A 13 -27.19 18.70 -18.06
N LEU A 14 -26.14 19.20 -18.73
CA LEU A 14 -25.37 20.39 -18.32
C LEU A 14 -26.23 21.62 -18.09
N ASN A 15 -27.15 21.93 -19.01
CA ASN A 15 -28.00 23.12 -18.90
C ASN A 15 -28.93 23.05 -17.68
N GLU A 16 -29.49 21.88 -17.38
CA GLU A 16 -30.38 21.69 -16.24
C GLU A 16 -29.61 21.63 -14.93
N THR A 17 -28.40 21.10 -14.97
CA THR A 17 -27.46 21.13 -13.85
C THR A 17 -27.03 22.57 -13.53
N LEU A 18 -26.72 23.37 -14.57
CA LEU A 18 -26.34 24.77 -14.42
C LEU A 18 -27.46 25.61 -13.79
N LYS A 19 -28.69 25.49 -14.30
CA LYS A 19 -29.86 26.19 -13.73
C LYS A 19 -30.05 25.86 -12.24
N LEU A 20 -29.94 24.58 -11.87
CA LEU A 20 -30.06 24.17 -10.47
C LEU A 20 -28.93 24.72 -9.59
N LEU A 21 -27.73 24.90 -10.14
CA LEU A 21 -26.61 25.51 -9.44
C LEU A 21 -26.79 27.02 -9.29
N GLU A 22 -27.26 27.71 -10.34
CA GLU A 22 -27.59 29.14 -10.34
C GLU A 22 -28.72 29.46 -9.34
N GLU A 23 -29.78 28.65 -9.29
CA GLU A 23 -30.87 28.75 -8.30
C GLU A 23 -30.37 28.64 -6.85
N ARG A 24 -29.20 28.03 -6.64
CA ARG A 24 -28.53 27.89 -5.34
C ARG A 24 -27.43 28.93 -5.11
N GLY A 25 -27.29 29.91 -6.01
CA GLY A 25 -26.31 30.98 -5.92
C GLY A 25 -24.89 30.56 -6.32
N VAL A 26 -24.74 29.47 -7.08
CA VAL A 26 -23.44 29.05 -7.62
C VAL A 26 -23.35 29.50 -9.07
N GLU A 27 -22.47 30.47 -9.33
CA GLU A 27 -22.18 30.95 -10.68
C GLU A 27 -20.97 30.19 -11.23
N LEU A 28 -21.15 29.58 -12.40
CA LEU A 28 -20.09 28.89 -13.14
C LEU A 28 -20.44 28.88 -14.62
N SER A 29 -19.44 28.79 -15.49
CA SER A 29 -19.62 28.57 -16.92
C SER A 29 -19.94 27.10 -17.23
N ILE A 30 -20.51 26.86 -18.41
CA ILE A 30 -20.78 25.49 -18.88
C ILE A 30 -19.47 24.72 -19.11
N GLU A 31 -18.39 25.40 -19.46
CA GLU A 31 -17.04 24.86 -19.57
C GLU A 31 -16.49 24.42 -18.22
N GLU A 32 -16.65 25.24 -17.17
CA GLU A 32 -16.25 24.89 -15.80
C GLU A 32 -17.05 23.69 -15.29
N LEU A 33 -18.38 23.67 -15.52
CA LEU A 33 -19.22 22.53 -15.16
C LEU A 33 -18.71 21.25 -15.82
N ARG A 34 -18.43 21.31 -17.13
CA ARG A 34 -17.89 20.19 -17.90
C ARG A 34 -16.59 19.64 -17.32
N GLN A 35 -15.68 20.51 -16.89
CA GLN A 35 -14.43 20.07 -16.28
C GLN A 35 -14.66 19.36 -14.94
N VAL A 36 -15.54 19.89 -14.10
CA VAL A 36 -15.81 19.30 -12.77
C VAL A 36 -16.46 17.93 -12.88
N ILE A 37 -17.37 17.73 -13.85
CA ILE A 37 -18.06 16.44 -14.03
C ILE A 37 -17.27 15.44 -14.88
N ASP A 38 -16.22 15.88 -15.60
CA ASP A 38 -15.39 14.97 -16.39
C ASP A 38 -14.59 14.05 -15.46
N PRO A 39 -14.88 12.74 -15.43
CA PRO A 39 -14.20 11.82 -14.54
C PRO A 39 -12.69 11.73 -14.85
N ARG A 40 -12.28 11.90 -16.10
CA ARG A 40 -10.85 11.87 -16.46
C ARG A 40 -10.13 13.09 -15.88
N TYR A 41 -10.75 14.26 -15.99
CA TYR A 41 -10.22 15.48 -15.40
C TYR A 41 -10.14 15.36 -13.88
N ALA A 42 -11.22 14.93 -13.21
CA ALA A 42 -11.27 14.75 -11.76
C ALA A 42 -10.16 13.82 -11.24
N VAL A 43 -9.92 12.70 -11.93
CA VAL A 43 -8.82 11.78 -11.61
C VAL A 43 -7.46 12.47 -11.76
N GLN A 44 -7.24 13.21 -12.85
CA GLN A 44 -5.96 13.85 -13.16
C GLN A 44 -5.58 15.01 -12.22
N ILE A 45 -6.55 15.80 -11.76
CA ILE A 45 -6.29 16.98 -10.94
C ILE A 45 -6.10 16.67 -9.46
N ASN A 46 -6.56 15.51 -8.99
CA ASN A 46 -6.43 15.12 -7.58
C ASN A 46 -5.00 14.62 -7.27
N ARG A 47 -4.08 15.59 -7.15
CA ARG A 47 -2.64 15.43 -6.97
C ARG A 47 -2.18 15.50 -5.51
N SER A 48 -3.13 15.54 -4.58
CA SER A 48 -2.83 15.48 -3.15
C SER A 48 -2.12 14.17 -2.80
N LEU A 49 -1.45 14.14 -1.64
CA LEU A 49 -0.85 12.91 -1.13
C LEU A 49 -1.96 11.87 -0.88
N GLY A 50 -1.85 10.68 -1.47
CA GLY A 50 -2.91 9.67 -1.45
C GLY A 50 -4.02 9.88 -2.48
N GLY A 51 -3.91 10.91 -3.33
CA GLY A 51 -4.87 11.22 -4.38
C GLY A 51 -4.86 10.25 -5.56
N THR A 52 -5.82 10.44 -6.47
CA THR A 52 -6.06 9.54 -7.60
C THR A 52 -5.28 9.89 -8.86
N SER A 53 -4.48 10.96 -8.86
CA SER A 53 -3.70 11.33 -10.04
C SER A 53 -2.74 10.19 -10.43
N PRO A 54 -2.49 9.94 -11.73
CA PRO A 54 -1.59 8.88 -12.17
C PRO A 54 -0.21 8.95 -11.51
N LYS A 55 0.33 10.17 -11.38
CA LYS A 55 1.63 10.41 -10.71
C LYS A 55 1.62 9.93 -9.25
N GLU A 56 0.55 10.21 -8.53
CA GLU A 56 0.44 9.84 -7.13
C GLU A 56 0.22 8.34 -6.93
N VAL A 57 -0.60 7.71 -7.79
CA VAL A 57 -0.79 6.26 -7.80
C VAL A 57 0.53 5.53 -8.08
N ILE A 58 1.32 6.01 -9.03
CA ILE A 58 2.66 5.47 -9.32
C ILE A 58 3.55 5.61 -8.08
N ARG A 59 3.62 6.82 -7.49
CA ARG A 59 4.41 7.07 -6.27
C ARG A 59 4.04 6.13 -5.12
N MET A 60 2.74 5.90 -4.90
CA MET A 60 2.26 4.97 -3.88
C MET A 60 2.60 3.51 -4.21
N THR A 61 2.51 3.13 -5.47
CA THR A 61 2.88 1.79 -5.94
C THR A 61 4.37 1.53 -5.72
N ASP A 62 5.22 2.49 -6.08
CA ASP A 62 6.68 2.38 -5.88
C ASP A 62 7.03 2.29 -4.39
N LEU A 63 6.35 3.07 -3.54
CA LEU A 63 6.52 3.00 -2.09
C LEU A 63 6.12 1.62 -1.53
N LEU A 64 5.00 1.07 -2.00
CA LEU A 64 4.54 -0.26 -1.60
C LEU A 64 5.57 -1.33 -2.02
N LEU A 65 6.04 -1.29 -3.27
CA LEU A 65 7.05 -2.22 -3.78
C LEU A 65 8.36 -2.15 -2.98
N SER A 66 8.79 -0.95 -2.58
CA SER A 66 9.96 -0.80 -1.71
C SER A 66 9.76 -1.50 -0.37
N ARG A 67 8.63 -1.26 0.29
CA ARG A 67 8.33 -1.86 1.60
C ARG A 67 8.21 -3.37 1.54
N LEU A 68 7.64 -3.91 0.46
CA LEU A 68 7.55 -5.35 0.26
C LEU A 68 8.93 -5.99 0.14
N ARG A 69 9.87 -5.37 -0.58
CA ARG A 69 11.26 -5.86 -0.66
C ARG A 69 11.96 -5.84 0.71
N ASP A 70 11.76 -4.78 1.49
CA ASP A 70 12.34 -4.69 2.84
C ASP A 70 11.78 -5.79 3.75
N HIS A 71 10.47 -6.07 3.66
CA HIS A 71 9.84 -7.15 4.40
C HIS A 71 10.32 -8.53 3.96
N GLU A 72 10.45 -8.77 2.66
CA GLU A 72 10.98 -10.03 2.11
C GLU A 72 12.39 -10.30 2.64
N PHE A 73 13.27 -9.29 2.57
CA PHE A 73 14.62 -9.38 3.13
C PHE A 73 14.58 -9.68 4.63
N SER A 74 13.75 -8.97 5.39
CA SER A 74 13.63 -9.17 6.84
C SER A 74 13.16 -10.58 7.20
N VAL A 75 12.16 -11.10 6.50
CA VAL A 75 11.64 -12.46 6.70
C VAL A 75 12.72 -13.50 6.39
N LYS A 76 13.44 -13.33 5.27
CA LYS A 76 14.52 -14.24 4.89
C LYS A 76 15.64 -14.27 5.94
N SER A 77 16.17 -13.11 6.33
CA SER A 77 17.24 -13.05 7.32
C SER A 77 16.85 -13.64 8.67
N ARG A 78 15.59 -13.46 9.08
CA ARG A 78 15.07 -14.09 10.31
C ARG A 78 14.91 -15.60 10.16
N GLY A 79 14.46 -16.06 8.99
CA GLY A 79 14.40 -17.48 8.66
C GLY A 79 15.77 -18.15 8.73
N ASP A 80 16.77 -17.52 8.09
CA ASP A 80 18.16 -18.00 8.10
C ASP A 80 18.71 -18.08 9.53
N ALA A 81 18.47 -17.07 10.37
CA ALA A 81 18.88 -17.06 11.77
C ALA A 81 18.21 -18.15 12.62
N ILE A 82 16.92 -18.43 12.38
CA ILE A 82 16.20 -19.52 13.05
C ILE A 82 16.77 -20.87 12.62
N GLN A 83 17.03 -21.05 11.32
CA GLN A 83 17.60 -22.28 10.79
C GLN A 83 18.99 -22.53 11.36
N GLU A 84 19.85 -21.50 11.42
CA GLU A 84 21.17 -21.59 12.05
C GLU A 84 21.06 -21.94 13.55
N ALA A 85 20.14 -21.31 14.28
CA ALA A 85 19.92 -21.62 15.69
C ALA A 85 19.44 -23.07 15.89
N LYS A 86 18.58 -23.56 15.00
CA LYS A 86 18.12 -24.95 15.00
C LYS A 86 19.28 -25.91 14.75
N GLU A 87 20.10 -25.68 13.72
CA GLU A 87 21.27 -26.51 13.42
C GLU A 87 22.27 -26.55 14.57
N ARG A 88 22.53 -25.41 15.21
CA ARG A 88 23.36 -25.35 16.42
C ARG A 88 22.75 -26.19 17.55
N THR A 89 21.44 -26.10 17.75
CA THR A 89 20.73 -26.87 18.77
C THR A 89 20.78 -28.38 18.48
N ASP A 90 20.53 -28.78 17.24
CA ASP A 90 20.56 -30.18 16.80
C ASP A 90 21.97 -30.77 17.00
N ARG A 91 23.03 -30.00 16.71
CA ARG A 91 24.43 -30.41 17.00
C ARG A 91 24.69 -30.62 18.49
N ILE A 92 24.22 -29.71 19.35
CA ILE A 92 24.36 -29.84 20.81
C ILE A 92 23.64 -31.09 21.29
N VAL A 93 22.38 -31.28 20.86
CA VAL A 93 21.59 -32.45 21.25
C VAL A 93 22.27 -33.74 20.81
N GLN A 94 22.74 -33.81 19.57
CA GLN A 94 23.44 -34.99 19.06
C GLN A 94 24.72 -35.28 19.85
N HIS A 95 25.53 -34.26 20.14
CA HIS A 95 26.75 -34.42 20.93
C HIS A 95 26.48 -34.99 22.33
N VAL A 96 25.42 -34.52 22.99
CA VAL A 96 25.00 -35.04 24.31
C VAL A 96 24.49 -36.47 24.22
N LEU A 97 23.72 -36.80 23.19
CA LEU A 97 23.24 -38.18 22.95
C LEU A 97 24.39 -39.15 22.69
N ASP A 98 25.47 -38.67 22.07
CA ASP A 98 26.70 -39.44 21.84
C ASP A 98 27.58 -39.54 23.10
N GLY A 99 27.14 -38.97 24.23
CA GLY A 99 27.81 -39.02 25.54
C GLY A 99 28.82 -37.89 25.79
N GLY A 100 28.85 -36.86 24.94
CA GLY A 100 29.70 -35.69 25.08
C GLY A 100 29.18 -34.66 26.09
N ASP A 101 30.07 -33.75 26.52
CA ASP A 101 29.75 -32.72 27.49
C ASP A 101 29.16 -31.46 26.84
N VAL A 102 28.17 -30.85 27.51
CA VAL A 102 27.43 -29.68 26.99
C VAL A 102 28.31 -28.44 26.92
N GLU A 103 29.21 -28.22 27.89
CA GLU A 103 30.04 -27.03 27.95
C GLU A 103 31.10 -27.05 26.84
N GLU A 104 31.64 -28.23 26.54
CA GLU A 104 32.63 -28.44 25.48
C GLU A 104 32.08 -28.05 24.10
N ILE A 105 30.93 -28.59 23.71
CA ILE A 105 30.32 -28.30 22.39
C ILE A 105 29.85 -26.84 22.26
N ILE A 106 29.38 -26.23 23.35
CA ILE A 106 29.00 -24.80 23.35
C ILE A 106 30.23 -23.91 23.17
N ALA A 107 31.37 -24.25 23.79
CA ALA A 107 32.62 -23.52 23.61
C ALA A 107 33.12 -23.60 22.16
N GLN A 108 33.03 -24.79 21.55
CA GLN A 108 33.39 -25.02 20.15
C GLN A 108 32.52 -24.20 19.18
N LEU A 109 31.19 -24.25 19.33
CA LEU A 109 30.24 -23.51 18.47
C LEU A 109 30.31 -21.98 18.63
N LYS A 110 30.84 -21.48 19.75
CA LYS A 110 31.12 -20.05 19.94
C LYS A 110 32.38 -19.60 19.22
N GLY A 111 33.35 -20.49 19.00
CA GLY A 111 34.60 -20.23 18.28
C GLY A 111 34.47 -20.26 16.75
N GLU A 112 33.36 -20.78 16.21
CA GLU A 112 33.06 -20.86 14.76
C GLU A 112 32.52 -19.53 14.16
N ARG A 113 32.42 -18.46 14.95
CA ARG A 113 31.89 -17.15 14.54
C ARG A 113 32.94 -16.23 13.92
#